data_AF-D0WH31-F1
#
_entry.id   AF-D0WH31-F1
#
_cell.length_a   1.000
_cell.length_b   1.000
_cell.length_c   1.000
_cell.angle_alpha   90.00
_cell.angle_beta   90.00
_cell.angle_gamma   90.00
#
_symmetry.space_group_name_H-M   'P 1'
#
loop_
_entity.id
_entity.type
_entity.pdbx_description
1 polymer ?
#
loop_
_entity_poly.entity_id
_entity_poly.type
_entity_poly.pdbx_seq_one_letter_code
_entity_poly.pdbx_strand_id
1 'polypeptide(L)'
;MEDRLSEYDEKVLRRLIQIETANRAEEKKSPLAFVKRDTAAGASMRRLDQLGYVGAAYRDGNPLVVEVLGRGYSYIAMIDAEIADIERAERYRREDHQHDVFISCVTAGIGVIGVIFGFLLGHVL
;
A
#
# COMPACT_ATOMS: atom_id res chain seq x y z
N MET A 1 -9.17 -2.53 -18.48
CA MET A 1 -8.28 -1.97 -17.43
C MET A 1 -8.78 -0.55 -17.10
N GLU A 2 -10.08 -0.41 -16.81
CA GLU A 2 -10.81 0.87 -16.93
C GLU A 2 -11.46 1.39 -15.63
N ASP A 3 -11.41 0.64 -14.52
CA ASP A 3 -12.08 1.02 -13.25
C ASP A 3 -11.14 1.61 -12.19
N ARG A 4 -9.89 1.97 -12.56
CA ARG A 4 -8.92 2.47 -11.58
C ARG A 4 -9.08 3.98 -11.40
N LEU A 5 -9.28 4.42 -10.16
CA LEU A 5 -9.26 5.84 -9.80
C LEU A 5 -7.92 6.46 -10.18
N SER A 6 -7.94 7.76 -10.47
CA SER A 6 -6.70 8.51 -10.59
C SER A 6 -5.93 8.47 -9.27
N GLU A 7 -4.60 8.51 -9.34
CA GLU A 7 -3.74 8.48 -8.14
C GLU A 7 -4.13 9.59 -7.13
N TYR A 8 -4.52 10.75 -7.64
CA TYR A 8 -4.98 11.85 -6.81
C TYR A 8 -6.32 11.54 -6.13
N ASP A 9 -7.29 11.03 -6.88
CA ASP A 9 -8.62 10.69 -6.34
C ASP A 9 -8.51 9.55 -5.31
N GLU A 10 -7.62 8.58 -5.53
CA GLU A 10 -7.34 7.52 -4.56
C GLU A 10 -6.73 8.09 -3.27
N LYS A 11 -5.76 9.01 -3.36
CA LYS A 11 -5.18 9.69 -2.18
C LYS A 11 -6.23 10.48 -1.41
N VAL A 12 -7.13 11.18 -2.11
CA VAL A 12 -8.24 11.92 -1.49
C VAL A 12 -9.18 10.95 -0.77
N LEU A 13 -9.57 9.84 -1.41
CA LEU A 13 -10.42 8.83 -0.82
C LEU A 13 -9.80 8.19 0.43
N ARG A 14 -8.51 7.82 0.38
CA ARG A 14 -7.77 7.31 1.54
C ARG A 14 -7.74 8.32 2.69
N ARG A 15 -7.57 9.60 2.39
CA ARG A 15 -7.57 10.65 3.41
C ARG A 15 -8.94 10.83 4.06
N LEU A 16 -10.02 10.76 3.28
CA LEU A 16 -11.39 10.82 3.80
C LEU A 16 -11.69 9.64 4.72
N ILE A 17 -11.27 8.43 4.36
CA ILE A 17 -11.37 7.23 5.21
C ILE A 17 -10.65 7.44 6.54
N GLN A 18 -9.41 7.96 6.52
CA GLN A 18 -8.65 8.24 7.75
C GLN A 18 -9.38 9.22 8.67
N ILE A 19 -9.93 10.30 8.12
CA ILE A 19 -10.69 11.29 8.88
C ILE A 19 -11.94 10.64 9.47
N GLU A 20 -12.67 9.83 8.71
CA GLU A 20 -13.87 9.15 9.19
C GLU A 20 -13.54 8.15 10.31
N THR A 21 -12.48 7.35 10.17
CA THR A 21 -12.01 6.43 11.21
C THR A 21 -11.64 7.18 12.49
N ALA A 22 -10.94 8.32 12.38
CA ALA A 22 -10.61 9.16 13.53
C ALA A 22 -11.88 9.75 14.18
N ASN A 23 -12.80 10.29 13.37
CA ASN A 23 -14.07 10.82 13.86
C ASN A 23 -14.90 9.75 14.58
N ARG A 24 -14.93 8.52 14.07
CA ARG A 24 -15.61 7.38 14.72
C ARG A 24 -14.95 7.01 16.05
N ALA A 25 -13.63 6.99 16.12
CA ALA A 25 -12.91 6.73 17.37
C ALA A 25 -13.18 7.80 18.45
N GLU A 26 -13.45 9.03 18.01
CA GLU A 26 -13.79 10.17 18.88
C GLU A 26 -15.30 10.40 19.06
N GLU A 27 -16.15 9.51 18.52
CA GLU A 27 -17.62 9.64 18.48
C GLU A 27 -18.14 10.98 17.89
N LYS A 28 -17.33 11.63 17.04
CA LYS A 28 -17.66 12.91 16.42
C LYS A 28 -18.45 12.72 15.15
N LYS A 29 -19.62 13.35 15.07
CA LYS A 29 -20.42 13.49 13.84
C LYS A 29 -20.09 14.81 13.15
N SER A 30 -18.87 14.93 12.62
CA SER A 30 -18.42 16.09 11.86
C SER A 30 -18.24 15.76 10.38
N PRO A 31 -18.51 16.72 9.47
CA PRO A 31 -18.22 16.53 8.05
C PRO A 31 -16.75 16.18 7.83
N LEU A 32 -16.48 15.31 6.86
CA LEU A 32 -15.12 14.85 6.58
C LEU A 32 -14.29 15.93 5.90
N ALA A 33 -14.90 16.69 5.00
CA ALA A 33 -14.23 17.81 4.34
C ALA A 33 -15.24 18.79 3.73
N PHE A 34 -14.89 20.08 3.76
CA PHE A 34 -15.54 21.12 2.97
C PHE A 34 -14.50 21.76 2.06
N VAL A 35 -14.72 21.71 0.74
CA VAL A 35 -13.73 22.16 -0.22
C VAL A 35 -14.39 23.02 -1.29
N LYS A 36 -13.71 24.11 -1.69
CA LYS A 36 -14.21 24.95 -2.78
C LYS A 36 -14.21 24.21 -4.11
N ARG A 37 -15.28 24.38 -4.87
CA ARG A 37 -15.53 23.69 -6.15
C ARG A 37 -14.48 23.95 -7.23
N ASP A 38 -13.87 25.13 -7.22
CA ASP A 38 -12.87 25.59 -8.18
C ASP A 38 -11.47 24.98 -7.98
N THR A 39 -11.29 24.18 -6.92
CA THR A 39 -10.01 23.53 -6.63
C THR A 39 -9.96 22.10 -7.19
N ALA A 40 -8.73 21.59 -7.35
CA ALA A 40 -8.51 20.18 -7.74
C ALA A 40 -9.16 19.20 -6.75
N ALA A 41 -9.12 19.50 -5.45
CA ALA A 41 -9.76 18.72 -4.41
C ALA A 41 -11.29 18.76 -4.53
N GLY A 42 -11.87 19.91 -4.86
CA GLY A 42 -13.31 20.05 -5.12
C GLY A 42 -13.75 19.25 -6.35
N ALA A 43 -12.95 19.26 -7.42
CA ALA A 43 -13.20 18.44 -8.61
C ALA A 43 -13.08 16.94 -8.31
N SER A 44 -12.10 16.53 -7.51
CA SER A 44 -11.91 15.15 -7.05
C SER A 44 -13.09 14.67 -6.22
N MET A 45 -13.55 15.44 -5.23
CA MET A 45 -14.70 15.09 -4.39
C MET A 45 -15.97 14.90 -5.22
N ARG A 46 -16.18 15.73 -6.25
CA ARG A 46 -17.33 15.57 -7.17
C ARG A 46 -17.23 14.29 -8.00
N ARG A 47 -16.04 13.92 -8.48
CA ARG A 47 -15.85 12.65 -9.19
C ARG A 47 -16.10 11.46 -8.26
N LEU A 48 -15.55 11.50 -7.05
CA LEU A 48 -15.75 10.44 -6.05
C LEU A 48 -17.23 10.28 -5.67
N ASP A 49 -17.96 11.40 -5.55
CA ASP A 49 -19.41 11.43 -5.30
C ASP A 49 -20.19 10.84 -6.49
N GLN A 50 -19.87 11.26 -7.73
CA GLN A 50 -20.48 10.71 -8.95
C GLN A 50 -20.24 9.20 -9.13
N LEU A 51 -19.09 8.70 -8.69
CA LEU A 51 -18.74 7.28 -8.72
C LEU A 51 -19.38 6.49 -7.55
N GLY A 52 -20.02 7.17 -6.60
CA GLY A 52 -20.65 6.56 -5.43
C GLY A 52 -19.65 6.05 -4.40
N TYR A 53 -18.44 6.62 -4.35
CA TYR A 53 -17.43 6.30 -3.35
C TYR A 53 -17.61 7.11 -2.06
N VAL A 54 -18.18 8.31 -2.16
CA VAL A 54 -18.44 9.20 -1.02
C VAL A 54 -19.84 9.79 -1.12
N GLY A 55 -20.41 10.19 0.01
CA GLY A 55 -21.62 11.00 0.06
C GLY A 55 -21.24 12.46 0.25
N ALA A 56 -21.56 13.31 -0.72
CA ALA A 56 -21.36 14.75 -0.61
C ALA A 56 -22.68 15.53 -0.59
N ALA A 57 -22.82 16.42 0.39
CA ALA A 57 -23.80 17.51 0.34
C ALA A 57 -23.19 18.69 -0.41
N TYR A 58 -24.00 19.50 -1.08
CA TYR A 58 -23.51 20.69 -1.78
C TYR A 58 -24.03 21.96 -1.11
N ARG A 59 -23.11 22.78 -0.59
CA ARG A 59 -23.43 24.07 0.03
C ARG A 59 -22.80 25.18 -0.79
N ASP A 60 -23.63 26.10 -1.28
CA ASP A 60 -23.20 27.18 -2.18
C ASP A 60 -22.44 26.65 -3.41
N GLY A 61 -22.84 25.45 -3.89
CA GLY A 61 -22.19 24.74 -4.98
C GLY A 61 -20.87 24.05 -4.63
N ASN A 62 -20.39 24.15 -3.40
CA ASN A 62 -19.16 23.53 -2.92
C ASN A 62 -19.41 22.17 -2.28
N PRO A 63 -18.60 21.13 -2.58
CA PRO A 63 -18.73 19.82 -1.97
C PRO A 63 -18.40 19.85 -0.47
N LEU A 64 -19.34 19.33 0.32
CA LEU A 64 -19.22 19.00 1.73
C LEU A 64 -19.35 17.48 1.85
N VAL A 65 -18.23 16.78 1.99
CA VAL A 65 -18.23 15.32 2.15
C VAL A 65 -18.70 14.99 3.57
N VAL A 66 -19.76 14.19 3.67
CA VAL A 66 -20.36 13.81 4.95
C VAL A 66 -19.96 12.40 5.39
N GLU A 67 -19.76 11.49 4.45
CA GLU A 67 -19.40 10.10 4.73
C GLU A 67 -18.68 9.46 3.54
N VAL A 68 -17.90 8.41 3.81
CA VAL A 68 -17.39 7.48 2.80
C VAL A 68 -18.37 6.33 2.66
N LEU A 69 -18.77 6.04 1.43
CA LEU A 69 -19.74 4.98 1.14
C LEU A 69 -19.05 3.61 1.11
N GLY A 70 -19.83 2.53 1.27
CA GLY A 70 -19.31 1.16 1.27
C GLY A 70 -18.45 0.83 0.04
N ARG A 71 -18.83 1.34 -1.14
CA ARG A 71 -18.06 1.19 -2.38
C ARG A 71 -16.65 1.79 -2.27
N GLY A 72 -16.50 2.93 -1.58
CA GLY A 72 -15.21 3.60 -1.38
C GLY A 72 -14.27 2.78 -0.51
N TYR A 73 -14.79 2.21 0.57
CA TYR A 73 -14.06 1.27 1.42
C TYR A 73 -13.65 0.01 0.66
N SER A 74 -14.57 -0.60 -0.10
CA SER A 74 -14.28 -1.81 -0.88
C SER A 74 -13.22 -1.57 -1.95
N TYR A 75 -13.23 -0.42 -2.61
CA TYR A 75 -12.22 -0.07 -3.61
C TYR A 75 -10.82 -0.02 -2.99
N ILE A 76 -10.65 0.68 -1.86
CA ILE A 76 -9.35 0.77 -1.19
C ILE A 76 -8.90 -0.60 -0.67
N ALA A 77 -9.80 -1.39 -0.11
CA ALA A 77 -9.48 -2.75 0.35
C ALA A 77 -9.00 -3.66 -0.78
N MET A 78 -9.61 -3.55 -1.97
CA MET A 78 -9.18 -4.30 -3.16
C MET A 78 -7.78 -3.88 -3.61
N ILE A 79 -7.49 -2.57 -3.68
CA ILE A 79 -6.16 -2.08 -4.05
C ILE A 79 -5.11 -2.49 -3.03
N ASP A 80 -5.41 -2.42 -1.73
CA ASP A 80 -4.47 -2.83 -0.69
C ASP A 80 -4.20 -4.35 -0.73
N ALA A 81 -5.20 -5.16 -1.07
CA ALA A 81 -5.02 -6.60 -1.29
C ALA A 81 -4.12 -6.89 -2.51
N GLU A 82 -4.33 -6.19 -3.63
CA GLU A 82 -3.46 -6.32 -4.81
C GLU A 82 -2.01 -5.95 -4.48
N ILE A 83 -1.79 -4.85 -3.76
CA ILE A 83 -0.44 -4.44 -3.33
C ILE A 83 0.18 -5.50 -2.43
N ALA A 84 -0.59 -6.02 -1.45
CA ALA A 84 -0.11 -7.06 -0.55
C ALA A 84 0.22 -8.37 -1.28
N ASP A 85 -0.54 -8.74 -2.30
CA ASP A 85 -0.28 -9.93 -3.12
C ASP A 85 1.00 -9.78 -3.95
N ILE A 86 1.24 -8.59 -4.52
CA ILE A 86 2.50 -8.26 -5.20
C ILE A 86 3.67 -8.33 -4.22
N GLU A 87 3.54 -7.71 -3.03
CA GLU A 87 4.58 -7.75 -2.01
C GLU A 87 4.88 -9.18 -1.52
N ARG A 88 3.85 -10.03 -1.34
CA ARG A 88 4.06 -11.44 -0.99
C ARG A 88 4.82 -12.16 -2.10
N ALA A 89 4.42 -11.96 -3.36
CA ALA A 89 5.13 -12.55 -4.50
C ALA A 89 6.60 -12.07 -4.59
N GLU A 90 6.89 -10.81 -4.24
CA GLU A 90 8.26 -10.29 -4.20
C GLU A 90 9.08 -10.83 -3.01
N ARG A 91 8.46 -11.03 -1.84
CA ARG A 91 9.12 -11.66 -0.68
C ARG A 91 9.55 -13.09 -1.00
N TYR A 92 8.69 -13.88 -1.64
CA TYR A 92 9.05 -15.23 -2.09
C TYR A 92 10.26 -15.25 -3.04
N ARG A 93 10.42 -14.25 -3.91
CA ARG A 93 11.62 -14.13 -4.76
C ARG A 93 12.88 -13.73 -3.99
N ARG A 94 12.76 -12.92 -2.93
CA ARG A 94 13.91 -12.47 -2.13
C ARG A 94 14.43 -13.55 -1.19
N GLU A 95 13.55 -14.37 -0.64
CA GLU A 95 13.93 -15.48 0.25
C GLU A 95 14.75 -16.54 -0.50
N ASP A 96 14.40 -16.89 -1.74
CA ASP A 96 15.19 -17.83 -2.56
C ASP A 96 16.60 -17.31 -2.87
N HIS A 97 16.73 -16.03 -3.27
CA HIS A 97 18.04 -15.45 -3.59
C HIS A 97 18.97 -15.34 -2.37
N GLN A 98 18.45 -15.07 -1.17
CA GLN A 98 19.28 -15.01 0.03
C GLN A 98 19.73 -16.41 0.47
N HIS A 99 18.86 -17.43 0.33
CA HIS A 99 19.18 -18.78 0.72
C HIS A 99 20.22 -19.42 -0.23
N ASP A 100 20.07 -19.22 -1.55
CA ASP A 100 21.06 -19.70 -2.53
C ASP A 100 22.43 -19.03 -2.37
N VAL A 101 22.46 -17.70 -2.12
CA VAL A 101 23.73 -16.98 -1.90
C VAL A 101 24.39 -17.40 -0.59
N PHE A 102 23.61 -17.58 0.48
CA PHE A 102 24.15 -18.03 1.77
C PHE A 102 24.71 -19.45 1.69
N ILE A 103 23.97 -20.40 1.09
CA ILE A 103 24.42 -21.78 0.91
C ILE A 103 25.68 -21.81 0.02
N SER A 104 25.70 -21.08 -1.10
CA SER A 104 26.87 -21.02 -1.98
C SER A 104 28.13 -20.49 -1.26
N CYS A 105 28.01 -19.44 -0.44
CA CYS A 105 29.12 -18.89 0.32
C CYS A 105 29.62 -19.85 1.41
N VAL A 106 28.71 -20.54 2.12
CA VAL A 106 29.07 -21.53 3.15
C VAL A 106 29.77 -22.74 2.55
N THR A 107 29.23 -23.31 1.46
CA THR A 107 29.84 -24.46 0.78
C THR A 107 31.21 -24.12 0.21
N ALA A 108 31.38 -22.95 -0.40
CA ALA A 108 32.68 -22.48 -0.89
C ALA A 108 33.69 -22.30 0.26
N GLY A 109 33.26 -21.72 1.39
CA GLY A 109 34.11 -21.54 2.57
C GLY A 109 34.61 -22.85 3.17
N ILE A 110 33.74 -23.86 3.30
CA ILE A 110 34.12 -25.20 3.79
C ILE A 110 35.13 -25.86 2.85
N GLY A 111 34.95 -25.72 1.53
CA GLY A 111 35.89 -26.25 0.54
C GLY A 111 37.29 -25.66 0.66
N VAL A 112 37.41 -24.34 0.82
CA VAL A 112 38.71 -23.66 0.97
C VAL A 112 39.40 -24.08 2.28
N ILE A 113 38.65 -24.16 3.39
CA ILE A 113 39.20 -24.60 4.68
C ILE A 113 39.70 -26.05 4.59
N GLY A 114 38.94 -26.94 3.96
CA GLY A 114 39.34 -28.34 3.76
C GLY A 114 40.61 -28.49 2.93
N VAL A 115 40.77 -27.70 1.86
CA VAL A 115 41.99 -27.69 1.04
C VAL A 115 43.20 -27.18 1.84
N ILE A 116 43.03 -26.10 2.60
CA ILE A 116 44.12 -25.55 3.43
C ILE A 116 44.53 -26.56 4.52
N PHE A 117 43.58 -27.18 5.19
CA PHE A 117 43.86 -28.20 6.21
C PHE A 117 44.53 -29.44 5.61
N GLY A 118 44.08 -29.91 4.46
CA GLY A 118 44.68 -31.04 3.76
C GLY A 118 46.12 -30.73 3.30
N PHE A 119 46.37 -29.51 2.82
CA PHE A 119 47.69 -29.07 2.42
C PHE A 119 48.65 -28.96 3.61
N LEU A 120 48.18 -28.43 4.74
CA LEU A 120 48.97 -28.33 5.97
C LEU A 120 49.27 -29.71 6.58
N LEU A 121 48.29 -30.62 6.64
CA LEU A 121 48.51 -31.97 7.14
C LEU A 121 49.42 -32.81 6.22
N GLY A 122 49.29 -32.66 4.91
CA GLY A 122 50.16 -33.34 3.93
C GLY A 122 51.59 -32.81 3.89
N HIS A 123 51.85 -31.61 4.44
CA HIS A 123 53.19 -31.03 4.53
C HIS A 123 53.90 -31.33 5.86
N VAL A 124 53.13 -31.75 6.88
CA VAL A 124 53.64 -32.09 8.23
C VAL A 124 53.84 -33.61 8.40
N LEU A 125 53.24 -34.44 7.53
CA LEU A 125 53.40 -35.90 7.51
C LEU A 125 54.56 -36.35 6.61
#